data_AF-A0A8H4KV48-F1
#
_entry.id   AF-A0A8H4KV48-F1
#
_cell.length_a   1.000
_cell.length_b   1.000
_cell.length_c   1.000
_cell.angle_alpha   90.00
_cell.angle_beta   90.00
_cell.angle_gamma   90.00
#
_symmetry.space_group_name_H-M   'P 1'
#
loop_
_entity.id
_entity.type
_entity.pdbx_description
1 polymer ?
#
loop_
_entity_poly.entity_id
_entity_poly.type
_entity_poly.pdbx_seq_one_letter_code
_entity_poly.pdbx_strand_id
1 'polypeptide(L)'
;MPINPFENLHKYEKAGDNSWIAGKYMITRHTSEPDAPYREDGEGGFLTLAPLNPPFEHDNCVEEVDNNSWIIGKVIISRHVSRPDAPCWEDGEGGFFSISKAPNPKPATRPVSDACPLIENHSFDHTACKGTWEIGKAYLRIGANLGTEEHVTLEALSKRSLGFQVPKVYYHETHDELYHIVYSRLPGKTICELWPKTDDKALKTQWAQQIAAAYHELSFWRGDRISGIDGNPLADWNLSTEFPPTYSSCDPETLRKNCEDIGFDCSDIVFAHNCMMPLSFTIDGMGGTLGISHWEIAGFLPKDWVRTKTKGNSSLDSIKFTRTWPGKMVKEWADEIENALKEKGFRECRKGESQWRSKVNDKWRGF
;
A
#
# COMPACT_ATOMS: atom_id res chain seq x y z
N MET A 1 11.67 -14.90 20.67
CA MET A 1 10.27 -14.65 20.28
C MET A 1 10.15 -13.14 20.10
N PRO A 2 9.73 -12.63 18.93
CA PRO A 2 9.44 -11.20 18.81
C PRO A 2 8.24 -10.87 19.71
N ILE A 3 8.37 -9.81 20.50
CA ILE A 3 7.30 -9.31 21.37
C ILE A 3 6.22 -8.72 20.44
N ASN A 4 4.96 -9.14 20.59
CA ASN A 4 3.86 -8.58 19.81
C ASN A 4 3.50 -7.19 20.36
N PRO A 5 3.73 -6.08 19.64
CA PRO A 5 3.46 -4.73 20.14
C PRO A 5 1.96 -4.41 20.30
N PHE A 6 1.06 -5.38 20.03
CA PHE A 6 -0.39 -5.22 20.01
C PHE A 6 -1.15 -6.00 21.11
N GLU A 7 -0.45 -6.70 22.01
CA GLU A 7 -1.04 -7.62 23.01
C GLU A 7 -1.98 -6.95 24.06
N ASN A 8 -2.06 -5.62 24.09
CA ASN A 8 -2.85 -4.84 25.06
C ASN A 8 -4.07 -4.09 24.49
N LEU A 9 -4.55 -4.42 23.28
CA LEU A 9 -5.63 -3.68 22.60
C LEU A 9 -7.07 -4.01 23.04
N HIS A 10 -7.28 -4.84 24.06
CA HIS A 10 -8.62 -5.35 24.42
C HIS A 10 -9.53 -4.40 25.22
N LYS A 11 -9.18 -3.12 25.37
CA LYS A 11 -10.02 -2.13 26.06
C LYS A 11 -10.32 -0.96 25.12
N TYR A 12 -11.61 -0.72 24.89
CA TYR A 12 -12.09 0.43 24.14
C TYR A 12 -12.69 1.48 25.10
N GLU A 13 -12.34 2.75 24.92
CA GLU A 13 -12.99 3.87 25.62
C GLU A 13 -13.69 4.77 24.59
N LYS A 14 -14.95 5.14 24.81
CA LYS A 14 -15.66 6.03 23.88
C LYS A 14 -15.06 7.46 23.97
N ALA A 15 -14.54 8.00 22.87
CA ALA A 15 -13.95 9.34 22.79
C ALA A 15 -14.92 10.42 22.28
N GLY A 16 -16.00 10.02 21.61
CA GLY A 16 -16.98 10.94 21.04
C GLY A 16 -18.16 10.21 20.41
N ASP A 17 -19.08 10.95 19.81
CA ASP A 17 -20.30 10.37 19.22
C ASP A 17 -20.00 9.39 18.07
N ASN A 18 -18.88 9.61 17.38
CA ASN A 18 -18.39 8.77 16.29
C ASN A 18 -16.92 8.37 16.49
N SER A 19 -16.39 8.38 17.71
CA SER A 19 -14.99 8.02 17.96
C SER A 19 -14.77 7.16 19.19
N TRP A 20 -13.79 6.26 19.10
CA TRP A 20 -13.38 5.32 20.14
C TRP A 20 -11.86 5.33 20.31
N ILE A 21 -11.40 4.96 21.49
CA ILE A 21 -10.01 4.82 21.88
C ILE A 21 -9.73 3.33 21.98
N ALA A 22 -8.74 2.82 21.27
CA ALA A 22 -8.27 1.45 21.35
C ALA A 22 -6.77 1.46 21.63
N GLY A 23 -6.39 1.28 22.89
CA GLY A 23 -4.99 1.47 23.32
C GLY A 23 -4.48 2.88 22.98
N LYS A 24 -3.56 2.98 22.03
CA LYS A 24 -2.95 4.25 21.56
C LYS A 24 -3.62 4.87 20.33
N TYR A 25 -4.73 4.32 19.85
CA TYR A 25 -5.38 4.71 18.60
C TYR A 25 -6.78 5.26 18.82
N MET A 26 -7.09 6.38 18.15
CA MET A 26 -8.43 6.95 17.99
C MET A 26 -9.02 6.35 16.71
N ILE A 27 -10.13 5.66 16.85
CA ILE A 27 -10.94 5.16 15.75
C ILE A 27 -12.04 6.20 15.50
N THR A 28 -12.12 6.76 14.30
CA THR A 28 -13.19 7.69 13.93
C THR A 28 -14.06 7.08 12.85
N ARG A 29 -15.37 7.03 13.07
CA ARG A 29 -16.36 6.65 12.07
C ARG A 29 -16.75 7.88 11.28
N HIS A 30 -16.48 7.85 9.99
CA HIS A 30 -17.03 8.85 9.08
C HIS A 30 -18.41 8.38 8.63
N THR A 31 -19.44 9.10 9.05
CA THR A 31 -20.73 9.03 8.37
C THR A 31 -20.53 9.64 6.99
N SER A 32 -20.75 8.87 5.93
CA SER A 32 -20.78 9.44 4.58
C SER A 32 -21.81 10.56 4.55
N GLU A 33 -21.46 11.71 4.00
CA GLU A 33 -22.45 12.72 3.63
C GLU A 33 -23.52 12.05 2.73
N PRO A 34 -24.80 12.47 2.82
CA PRO A 34 -25.89 11.91 2.01
C PRO A 34 -25.61 11.93 0.50
N ASP A 35 -24.70 12.79 0.04
CA ASP A 35 -24.33 12.98 -1.37
C ASP A 35 -23.03 12.27 -1.78
N ALA A 36 -22.43 11.45 -0.91
CA ALA A 36 -21.31 10.61 -1.31
C ALA A 36 -21.78 9.62 -2.39
N PRO A 37 -21.20 9.62 -3.61
CA PRO A 37 -21.79 8.98 -4.79
C PRO A 37 -21.74 7.43 -4.80
N TYR A 38 -21.58 6.80 -3.64
CA TYR A 38 -21.13 5.41 -3.50
C TYR A 38 -22.01 4.46 -2.68
N ARG A 39 -23.22 4.85 -2.26
CA ARG A 39 -24.12 3.92 -1.55
C ARG A 39 -25.56 4.03 -2.04
N GLU A 40 -26.01 3.02 -2.78
CA GLU A 40 -27.45 2.78 -3.00
C GLU A 40 -28.13 2.15 -1.77
N ASP A 41 -27.37 1.81 -0.72
CA ASP A 41 -27.85 1.08 0.47
C ASP A 41 -27.75 1.84 1.80
N GLY A 42 -27.37 3.13 1.81
CA GLY A 42 -27.57 4.06 2.94
C GLY A 42 -26.82 3.78 4.26
N GLU A 43 -26.23 2.60 4.48
CA GLU A 43 -25.73 2.21 5.81
C GLU A 43 -24.29 1.68 5.84
N GLY A 44 -23.31 2.55 5.59
CA GLY A 44 -21.98 2.22 6.09
C GLY A 44 -21.01 3.37 6.11
N GLY A 45 -20.61 3.72 7.32
CA GLY A 45 -19.42 4.52 7.51
C GLY A 45 -18.18 3.67 7.22
N PHE A 46 -17.10 4.33 6.80
CA PHE A 46 -15.77 3.75 6.88
C PHE A 46 -15.11 4.22 8.18
N LEU A 47 -14.28 3.38 8.76
CA LEU A 47 -13.48 3.70 9.95
C LEU A 47 -12.14 4.24 9.50
N THR A 48 -11.68 5.32 10.11
CA THR A 48 -10.29 5.80 10.02
C THR A 48 -9.62 5.66 11.39
N LEU A 49 -8.31 5.46 11.38
CA LEU A 49 -7.50 5.48 12.59
C LEU A 49 -6.63 6.73 12.60
N ALA A 50 -6.57 7.39 13.75
CA ALA A 50 -5.60 8.43 14.08
C ALA A 50 -5.04 8.13 15.48
N PRO A 51 -3.72 8.10 15.73
CA PRO A 51 -3.20 7.89 17.09
C PRO A 51 -3.70 8.95 18.10
N LEU A 52 -4.04 8.56 19.34
CA LEU A 52 -4.70 9.40 20.37
C LEU A 52 -3.81 10.45 21.02
N ASN A 53 -2.55 10.10 21.15
CA ASN A 53 -1.42 10.91 21.57
C ASN A 53 -0.28 10.21 20.86
N PRO A 54 0.52 10.86 20.00
CA PRO A 54 1.62 10.16 19.34
C PRO A 54 2.65 9.79 20.43
N PRO A 55 2.78 8.51 20.87
CA PRO A 55 3.87 8.14 21.76
C PRO A 55 5.12 7.82 20.94
N PHE A 56 4.98 7.76 19.62
CA PHE A 56 6.07 7.96 18.72
C PHE A 56 6.21 9.47 18.63
N GLU A 57 7.25 10.03 19.25
CA GLU A 57 7.90 11.18 18.62
C GLU A 57 7.89 10.92 17.10
N HIS A 58 7.64 11.94 16.27
CA HIS A 58 7.84 11.81 14.84
C HIS A 58 9.36 11.60 14.59
N ASP A 59 9.90 10.45 15.00
CA ASP A 59 11.28 10.02 14.91
C ASP A 59 11.67 9.78 13.43
N ASN A 60 10.68 9.84 12.54
CA ASN A 60 10.85 9.81 11.10
C ASN A 60 10.73 11.21 10.47
N CYS A 61 10.73 12.29 11.25
CA CYS A 61 10.97 13.61 10.68
C CYS A 61 12.32 13.62 9.97
N VAL A 62 12.34 14.25 8.80
CA VAL A 62 13.60 14.53 8.12
C VAL A 62 14.39 15.48 9.01
N GLU A 63 15.64 15.13 9.31
CA GLU A 63 16.58 15.99 10.01
C GLU A 63 17.78 16.26 9.11
N GLU A 64 18.22 17.52 9.02
CA GLU A 64 19.34 17.88 8.16
C GLU A 64 20.66 17.82 8.94
N VAL A 65 21.64 17.07 8.43
CA VAL A 65 22.99 16.99 9.02
C VAL A 65 23.87 18.10 8.44
N ASP A 66 23.87 18.23 7.12
CA ASP A 66 24.55 19.26 6.36
C ASP A 66 23.84 19.51 5.01
N ASN A 67 24.44 20.30 4.12
CA ASN A 67 23.84 20.65 2.82
C ASN A 67 23.59 19.44 1.88
N ASN A 68 24.18 18.28 2.17
CA ASN A 68 24.16 17.10 1.32
C ASN A 68 23.74 15.84 2.07
N SER A 69 23.36 15.92 3.35
CA SER A 69 22.99 14.73 4.14
C SER A 69 21.81 14.97 5.06
N TRP A 70 20.90 14.00 5.10
CA TRP A 70 19.66 14.03 5.88
C TRP A 70 19.43 12.70 6.58
N ILE A 71 18.89 12.73 7.79
CA ILE A 71 18.47 11.55 8.54
C ILE A 71 16.95 11.41 8.45
N ILE A 72 16.48 10.18 8.22
CA ILE A 72 15.08 9.79 8.32
C ILE A 72 15.04 8.53 9.17
N GLY A 73 14.49 8.61 10.38
CA GLY A 73 14.50 7.47 11.30
C GLY A 73 15.92 7.02 11.65
N LYS A 74 16.27 5.78 11.27
CA LYS A 74 17.58 5.16 11.55
C LYS A 74 18.52 5.10 10.35
N VAL A 75 18.18 5.79 9.27
CA VAL A 75 19.01 5.85 8.06
C VAL A 75 19.47 7.27 7.77
N ILE A 76 20.65 7.40 7.16
CA ILE A 76 21.17 8.64 6.60
C ILE A 76 21.20 8.54 5.09
N ILE A 77 20.67 9.58 4.44
CA ILE A 77 20.65 9.79 3.00
C ILE A 77 21.71 10.85 2.69
N SER A 78 22.62 10.56 1.77
CA SER A 78 23.67 11.50 1.35
C SER A 78 23.65 11.71 -0.16
N ARG A 79 23.81 12.94 -0.62
CA ARG A 79 23.93 13.33 -2.03
C ARG A 79 25.40 13.44 -2.44
N HIS A 80 25.73 12.93 -3.62
CA HIS A 80 27.07 12.83 -4.16
C HIS A 80 27.11 13.33 -5.61
N VAL A 81 28.21 13.98 -5.99
CA VAL A 81 28.45 14.41 -7.39
C VAL A 81 28.86 13.23 -8.29
N SER A 82 29.45 12.19 -7.70
CA SER A 82 29.88 10.98 -8.40
C SER A 82 29.30 9.74 -7.73
N ARG A 83 29.22 8.63 -8.46
CA ARG A 83 28.62 7.40 -7.96
C ARG A 83 29.44 6.83 -6.79
N PRO A 84 28.84 6.69 -5.58
CA PRO A 84 29.55 6.14 -4.43
C PRO A 84 29.63 4.61 -4.48
N ASP A 85 30.50 4.03 -3.64
CA ASP A 85 30.65 2.57 -3.45
C ASP A 85 29.62 1.99 -2.46
N ALA A 86 28.40 2.52 -2.50
CA ALA A 86 27.30 2.16 -1.61
C ALA A 86 26.01 2.00 -2.42
N PRO A 87 24.96 1.36 -1.87
CA PRO A 87 23.63 1.38 -2.48
C PRO A 87 23.21 2.81 -2.83
N CYS A 88 23.01 3.07 -4.12
CA CYS A 88 22.79 4.42 -4.63
C CYS A 88 21.82 4.45 -5.81
N TRP A 89 21.22 5.62 -6.03
CA TRP A 89 20.34 5.90 -7.16
C TRP A 89 20.53 7.34 -7.66
N GLU A 90 20.04 7.64 -8.86
CA GLU A 90 20.20 8.95 -9.48
C GLU A 90 19.34 10.02 -8.79
N ASP A 91 19.88 11.23 -8.66
CA ASP A 91 19.15 12.38 -8.13
C ASP A 91 18.25 13.08 -9.15
N GLY A 92 18.44 12.80 -10.45
CA GLY A 92 17.72 13.44 -11.56
C GLY A 92 18.44 14.66 -12.17
N GLU A 93 19.51 15.12 -11.55
CA GLU A 93 20.29 16.32 -11.93
C GLU A 93 21.76 15.99 -12.24
N GLY A 94 22.08 14.71 -12.40
CA GLY A 94 23.41 14.22 -12.77
C GLY A 94 24.28 13.76 -11.58
N GLY A 95 23.77 13.85 -10.35
CA GLY A 95 24.37 13.29 -9.15
C GLY A 95 23.68 12.00 -8.70
N PHE A 96 24.02 11.58 -7.47
CA PHE A 96 23.55 10.33 -6.87
C PHE A 96 23.16 10.55 -5.42
N PHE A 97 22.11 9.88 -4.96
CA PHE A 97 21.86 9.66 -3.55
C PHE A 97 22.37 8.29 -3.13
N SER A 98 22.83 8.16 -1.89
CA SER A 98 23.11 6.89 -1.23
C SER A 98 22.40 6.80 0.10
N ILE A 99 22.22 5.59 0.60
CA ILE A 99 21.65 5.31 1.92
C ILE A 99 22.59 4.44 2.75
N SER A 100 22.65 4.72 4.05
CA SER A 100 23.32 3.86 5.03
C SER A 100 22.64 3.99 6.40
N LYS A 101 23.01 3.11 7.34
CA LYS A 101 22.57 3.23 8.73
C LYS A 101 23.10 4.52 9.36
N ALA A 102 22.25 5.27 10.05
CA ALA A 102 22.67 6.46 10.79
C ALA A 102 23.66 6.05 11.91
N PRO A 103 24.76 6.80 12.12
CA PRO A 103 25.75 6.43 13.12
C PRO A 103 25.22 6.61 14.54
N ASN A 104 25.84 5.91 15.49
CA ASN A 104 25.57 6.03 16.93
C ASN A 104 26.88 6.43 17.65
N PRO A 105 26.98 7.62 18.27
CA PRO A 105 25.91 8.61 18.45
C PRO A 105 25.46 9.28 17.14
N LYS A 106 24.20 9.72 17.12
CA LYS A 106 23.63 10.50 16.00
C LYS A 106 24.49 11.76 15.77
N PRO A 107 24.78 12.13 14.51
CA PRO A 107 25.51 13.37 14.24
C PRO A 107 24.65 14.57 14.64
N ALA A 108 25.28 15.73 14.81
CA ALA A 108 24.55 16.96 15.06
C ALA A 108 23.63 17.28 13.87
N THR A 109 22.38 17.63 14.15
CA THR A 109 21.39 17.99 13.15
C THR A 109 20.91 19.44 13.32
N ARG A 110 20.30 19.97 12.26
CA ARG A 110 19.68 21.29 12.20
C ARG A 110 18.29 21.19 11.57
N PRO A 111 17.45 22.23 11.69
CA PRO A 111 16.18 22.29 10.96
C PRO A 111 16.39 22.12 9.46
N VAL A 112 15.48 21.39 8.81
CA VAL A 112 15.50 21.16 7.37
C VAL A 112 15.39 22.48 6.63
N SER A 113 16.30 22.70 5.69
CA SER A 113 16.31 23.89 4.83
C SER A 113 15.32 23.78 3.67
N ASP A 114 14.94 24.93 3.10
CA ASP A 114 14.08 24.98 1.89
C ASP A 114 14.72 24.31 0.66
N ALA A 115 16.04 24.06 0.69
CA ALA A 115 16.78 23.38 -0.37
C ALA A 115 16.79 21.85 -0.23
N CYS A 116 16.11 21.31 0.79
CA CYS A 116 16.03 19.86 0.99
C CYS A 116 15.36 19.17 -0.20
N PRO A 117 16.04 18.19 -0.84
CA PRO A 117 15.49 17.49 -2.00
C PRO A 117 14.54 16.35 -1.63
N LEU A 118 14.27 16.13 -0.33
CA LEU A 118 13.44 15.05 0.16
C LEU A 118 12.00 15.56 0.28
N ILE A 119 11.11 15.03 -0.54
CA ILE A 119 9.69 15.40 -0.51
C ILE A 119 8.94 14.31 0.24
N GLU A 120 8.42 14.65 1.43
CA GLU A 120 7.53 13.74 2.14
C GLU A 120 6.24 13.55 1.33
N ASN A 121 5.98 12.29 0.96
CA ASN A 121 4.81 11.91 0.23
C ASN A 121 3.77 11.38 1.20
N HIS A 122 2.98 12.31 1.76
CA HIS A 122 1.87 11.98 2.67
C HIS A 122 0.76 11.15 2.00
N SER A 123 0.83 10.85 0.70
CA SER A 123 -0.19 10.05 0.04
C SER A 123 -0.15 8.57 0.44
N PHE A 124 0.85 8.14 1.21
CA PHE A 124 1.02 6.76 1.66
C PHE A 124 0.71 6.56 3.16
N ASP A 125 -0.28 7.28 3.69
CA ASP A 125 -0.75 7.16 5.07
C ASP A 125 -1.58 5.87 5.28
N HIS A 126 -0.94 4.73 5.12
CA HIS A 126 -1.45 3.43 5.55
C HIS A 126 -1.06 3.14 6.99
N THR A 127 -1.92 2.44 7.74
CA THR A 127 -1.75 2.24 9.20
C THR A 127 -0.47 1.49 9.59
N ALA A 128 0.18 0.80 8.64
CA ALA A 128 1.51 0.18 8.83
C ALA A 128 2.66 1.01 8.25
N CYS A 129 2.41 1.96 7.35
CA CYS A 129 3.43 2.85 6.81
C CYS A 129 3.65 4.00 7.81
N LYS A 130 4.91 4.25 8.15
CA LYS A 130 5.31 5.42 8.95
C LYS A 130 5.60 6.64 8.10
N GLY A 131 5.95 6.44 6.84
CA GLY A 131 6.15 7.51 5.88
C GLY A 131 6.76 6.98 4.58
N THR A 132 6.59 7.75 3.53
CA THR A 132 7.26 7.55 2.25
C THR A 132 7.79 8.88 1.76
N TRP A 133 9.03 8.91 1.29
CA TRP A 133 9.71 10.09 0.81
C TRP A 133 10.15 9.88 -0.64
N GLU A 134 9.88 10.86 -1.49
CA GLU A 134 10.49 10.96 -2.81
C GLU A 134 11.89 11.57 -2.68
N ILE A 135 12.89 10.86 -3.20
CA ILE A 135 14.29 11.26 -3.10
C ILE A 135 14.93 11.05 -4.49
N GLY A 136 15.02 12.11 -5.29
CA GLY A 136 15.47 12.00 -6.68
C GLY A 136 14.62 11.03 -7.50
N LYS A 137 15.24 10.00 -8.08
CA LYS A 137 14.54 8.95 -8.86
C LYS A 137 14.10 7.72 -8.06
N ALA A 138 13.97 7.83 -6.74
CA ALA A 138 13.54 6.71 -5.88
C ALA A 138 12.52 7.14 -4.82
N TYR A 139 11.88 6.14 -4.23
CA TYR A 139 11.10 6.28 -3.01
C TYR A 139 11.80 5.56 -1.87
N LEU A 140 11.91 6.21 -0.71
CA LEU A 140 12.17 5.56 0.57
C LEU A 140 10.83 5.35 1.26
N ARG A 141 10.52 4.12 1.66
CA ARG A 141 9.36 3.79 2.49
C ARG A 141 9.84 3.20 3.80
N ILE A 142 9.22 3.64 4.90
CA ILE A 142 9.46 3.13 6.25
C ILE A 142 8.13 2.68 6.82
N GLY A 143 8.06 1.46 7.35
CA GLY A 143 6.82 0.91 7.90
C GLY A 143 7.04 -0.31 8.78
N ALA A 144 5.95 -0.84 9.34
CA ALA A 144 5.98 -2.10 10.05
C ALA A 144 6.28 -3.25 9.08
N ASN A 145 7.07 -4.22 9.55
CA ASN A 145 7.37 -5.44 8.81
C ASN A 145 6.29 -6.49 9.08
N LEU A 146 5.22 -6.50 8.29
CA LEU A 146 4.13 -7.46 8.44
C LEU A 146 4.11 -8.43 7.26
N GLY A 147 4.48 -9.68 7.52
CA GLY A 147 4.42 -10.75 6.52
C GLY A 147 5.65 -10.80 5.60
N THR A 148 5.43 -11.17 4.34
CA THR A 148 6.48 -11.17 3.31
C THR A 148 6.92 -9.74 3.00
N GLU A 149 8.22 -9.50 3.09
CA GLU A 149 8.80 -8.18 2.82
C GLU A 149 8.72 -7.83 1.32
N GLU A 150 8.41 -6.56 1.02
CA GLU A 150 8.22 -6.10 -0.37
C GLU A 150 9.43 -6.38 -1.28
N HIS A 151 10.66 -6.34 -0.73
CA HIS A 151 11.87 -6.61 -1.52
C HIS A 151 11.93 -8.07 -2.01
N VAL A 152 11.41 -9.03 -1.22
CA VAL A 152 11.35 -10.45 -1.59
C VAL A 152 10.42 -10.65 -2.79
N THR A 153 9.26 -9.99 -2.76
CA THR A 153 8.32 -9.97 -3.88
C THR A 153 8.94 -9.36 -5.13
N LEU A 154 9.54 -8.16 -5.01
CA LEU A 154 10.18 -7.48 -6.13
C LEU A 154 11.34 -8.29 -6.73
N GLU A 155 12.14 -8.95 -5.88
CA GLU A 155 13.21 -9.83 -6.33
C GLU A 155 12.66 -10.99 -7.17
N ALA A 156 11.59 -11.65 -6.70
CA ALA A 156 10.96 -12.75 -7.42
C ALA A 156 10.34 -12.31 -8.76
N LEU A 157 9.74 -11.12 -8.81
CA LEU A 157 9.20 -10.52 -10.04
C LEU A 157 10.31 -10.15 -11.02
N SER A 158 11.45 -9.63 -10.54
CA SER A 158 12.58 -9.22 -11.39
C SER A 158 13.21 -10.36 -12.19
N LYS A 159 13.03 -11.60 -11.73
CA LYS A 159 13.56 -12.82 -12.37
C LYS A 159 12.69 -13.30 -13.54
N ARG A 160 11.69 -12.52 -13.94
CA ARG A 160 10.62 -12.95 -14.84
C ARG A 160 10.45 -11.97 -15.99
N SER A 161 10.03 -12.50 -17.14
CA SER A 161 9.65 -11.69 -18.28
C SER A 161 8.20 -11.26 -18.11
N LEU A 162 7.98 -10.07 -17.57
CA LEU A 162 6.65 -9.51 -17.32
C LEU A 162 6.24 -8.57 -18.47
N GLY A 163 4.95 -8.51 -18.78
CA GLY A 163 4.38 -7.54 -19.74
C GLY A 163 4.30 -6.09 -19.21
N PHE A 164 4.82 -5.84 -18.01
CA PHE A 164 4.78 -4.55 -17.31
C PHE A 164 6.07 -4.35 -16.50
N GLN A 165 6.30 -3.11 -16.06
CA GLN A 165 7.47 -2.73 -15.26
C GLN A 165 7.19 -2.86 -13.77
N VAL A 166 8.23 -3.24 -13.01
CA VAL A 166 8.24 -3.27 -11.54
C VAL A 166 9.40 -2.44 -10.99
N PRO A 167 9.29 -1.87 -9.78
CA PRO A 167 10.37 -1.13 -9.15
C PRO A 167 11.63 -1.98 -8.96
N LYS A 168 12.78 -1.37 -9.16
CA LYS A 168 14.08 -1.92 -8.79
C LYS A 168 14.39 -1.53 -7.34
N VAL A 169 14.68 -2.52 -6.50
CA VAL A 169 15.14 -2.28 -5.12
C VAL A 169 16.60 -1.81 -5.12
N TYR A 170 16.88 -0.74 -4.39
CA TYR A 170 18.22 -0.22 -4.15
C TYR A 170 18.73 -0.59 -2.76
N TYR A 171 17.87 -0.56 -1.75
CA TYR A 171 18.22 -0.84 -0.37
C TYR A 171 17.01 -1.41 0.37
N HIS A 172 17.25 -2.29 1.33
CA HIS A 172 16.27 -2.66 2.33
C HIS A 172 16.97 -3.10 3.61
N GLU A 173 16.40 -2.76 4.77
CA GLU A 173 16.89 -3.22 6.08
C GLU A 173 15.80 -3.01 7.15
N THR A 174 15.83 -3.81 8.21
CA THR A 174 14.96 -3.59 9.39
C THR A 174 15.78 -2.98 10.52
N HIS A 175 15.37 -1.81 11.00
CA HIS A 175 15.96 -1.11 12.15
C HIS A 175 14.89 -0.88 13.22
N ASP A 176 15.12 -1.36 14.45
CA ASP A 176 14.21 -1.18 15.59
C ASP A 176 12.75 -1.50 15.24
N GLU A 177 12.51 -2.66 14.61
CA GLU A 177 11.20 -3.18 14.15
C GLU A 177 10.59 -2.47 12.93
N LEU A 178 11.22 -1.40 12.42
CA LEU A 178 10.77 -0.71 11.22
C LEU A 178 11.54 -1.21 9.99
N TYR A 179 10.79 -1.69 9.01
CA TYR A 179 11.28 -2.05 7.70
C TYR A 179 11.47 -0.80 6.85
N HIS A 180 12.68 -0.64 6.32
CA HIS A 180 13.07 0.41 5.40
C HIS A 180 13.29 -0.21 4.04
N ILE A 181 12.72 0.36 2.98
CA ILE A 181 12.99 -0.05 1.60
C ILE A 181 13.16 1.19 0.73
N VAL A 182 14.20 1.19 -0.10
CA VAL A 182 14.39 2.16 -1.18
C VAL A 182 14.24 1.45 -2.51
N TYR A 183 13.34 1.94 -3.36
CA TYR A 183 13.12 1.39 -4.69
C TYR A 183 12.91 2.48 -5.74
N SER A 184 13.19 2.15 -7.00
CA SER A 184 13.10 3.09 -8.11
C SER A 184 11.69 3.61 -8.32
N ARG A 185 11.59 4.89 -8.62
CA ARG A 185 10.38 5.45 -9.24
C ARG A 185 10.22 4.86 -10.64
N LEU A 186 9.01 4.44 -10.96
CA LEU A 186 8.65 3.98 -12.31
C LEU A 186 8.52 5.19 -13.26
N PRO A 187 8.92 5.04 -14.53
CA PRO A 187 8.80 6.14 -15.50
C PRO A 187 7.33 6.48 -15.79
N GLY A 188 7.11 7.71 -16.25
CA GLY A 188 5.79 8.18 -16.65
C GLY A 188 5.01 8.88 -15.55
N LYS A 189 3.68 8.85 -15.68
CA LYS A 189 2.73 9.49 -14.78
C LYS A 189 1.78 8.45 -14.18
N THR A 190 1.36 8.69 -12.96
CA THR A 190 0.40 7.82 -12.27
C THR A 190 -0.99 7.93 -12.89
N ILE A 191 -1.84 6.91 -12.72
CA ILE A 191 -3.25 7.03 -13.09
C ILE A 191 -3.95 8.12 -12.26
N CYS A 192 -3.52 8.35 -11.02
CA CYS A 192 -3.94 9.50 -10.20
C CYS A 192 -3.85 10.84 -10.95
N GLU A 193 -2.76 11.03 -11.71
CA GLU A 193 -2.51 12.25 -12.47
C GLU A 193 -3.17 12.26 -13.85
N LEU A 194 -3.20 11.11 -14.53
CA LEU A 194 -3.65 10.99 -15.91
C LEU A 194 -5.17 10.93 -16.04
N TRP A 195 -5.83 10.13 -15.18
CA TRP A 195 -7.26 9.86 -15.29
C TRP A 195 -8.14 11.12 -15.27
N PRO A 196 -7.98 12.07 -14.32
CA PRO A 196 -8.84 13.26 -14.28
C PRO A 196 -8.53 14.28 -15.38
N LYS A 197 -7.40 14.13 -16.09
CA LYS A 197 -6.97 15.02 -17.19
C LYS A 197 -7.28 14.44 -18.58
N THR A 198 -7.92 13.28 -18.63
CA THR A 198 -8.16 12.54 -19.87
C THR A 198 -9.65 12.42 -20.14
N ASP A 199 -10.12 13.06 -21.20
CA ASP A 199 -11.50 12.94 -21.68
C ASP A 199 -11.67 11.79 -22.69
N ASP A 200 -10.57 11.23 -23.20
CA ASP A 200 -10.59 10.09 -24.10
C ASP A 200 -10.97 8.80 -23.35
N LYS A 201 -12.23 8.40 -23.51
CA LYS A 201 -12.75 7.16 -22.93
C LYS A 201 -12.06 5.92 -23.48
N ALA A 202 -11.72 5.87 -24.76
CA ALA A 202 -11.07 4.71 -25.36
C ALA A 202 -9.68 4.50 -24.74
N LEU A 203 -8.96 5.58 -24.49
CA LEU A 203 -7.66 5.54 -23.82
C LEU A 203 -7.77 5.07 -22.36
N LYS A 204 -8.76 5.56 -21.61
CA LYS A 204 -9.06 5.08 -20.25
C LYS A 204 -9.38 3.57 -20.22
N THR A 205 -10.23 3.11 -21.13
CA THR A 205 -10.55 1.69 -21.28
C THR A 205 -9.29 0.89 -21.64
N GLN A 206 -8.42 1.42 -22.51
CA GLN A 206 -7.14 0.78 -22.85
C GLN A 206 -6.25 0.61 -21.60
N TRP A 207 -6.12 1.64 -20.75
CA TRP A 207 -5.36 1.52 -19.51
C TRP A 207 -5.95 0.46 -18.57
N ALA A 208 -7.28 0.43 -18.43
CA ALA A 208 -7.95 -0.58 -17.63
C ALA A 208 -7.71 -2.01 -18.16
N GLN A 209 -7.73 -2.18 -19.49
CA GLN A 209 -7.42 -3.45 -20.15
C GLN A 209 -5.97 -3.88 -19.96
N GLN A 210 -5.00 -2.95 -20.01
CA GLN A 210 -3.59 -3.25 -19.75
C GLN A 210 -3.39 -3.72 -18.29
N ILE A 211 -4.03 -3.05 -17.33
CA ILE A 211 -3.97 -3.44 -15.91
C ILE A 211 -4.60 -4.82 -15.73
N ALA A 212 -5.78 -5.08 -16.29
CA ALA A 212 -6.43 -6.38 -16.22
C ALA A 212 -5.59 -7.48 -16.89
N ALA A 213 -4.87 -7.17 -17.98
CA ALA A 213 -3.95 -8.10 -18.63
C ALA A 213 -2.75 -8.45 -17.73
N ALA A 214 -2.16 -7.46 -17.04
CA ALA A 214 -1.09 -7.70 -16.08
C ALA A 214 -1.56 -8.57 -14.90
N TYR A 215 -2.75 -8.32 -14.36
CA TYR A 215 -3.34 -9.15 -13.31
C TYR A 215 -3.65 -10.58 -13.79
N HIS A 216 -4.09 -10.73 -15.04
CA HIS A 216 -4.27 -12.03 -15.66
C HIS A 216 -2.94 -12.77 -15.83
N GLU A 217 -1.88 -12.08 -16.24
CA GLU A 217 -0.52 -12.63 -16.32
C GLU A 217 -0.01 -13.11 -14.96
N LEU A 218 -0.14 -12.28 -13.91
CA LEU A 218 0.21 -12.66 -12.53
C LEU A 218 -0.56 -13.91 -12.08
N SER A 219 -1.83 -14.03 -12.49
CA SER A 219 -2.68 -15.14 -12.07
C SER A 219 -2.24 -16.51 -12.60
N PHE A 220 -1.32 -16.54 -13.57
CA PHE A 220 -0.72 -17.80 -14.03
C PHE A 220 0.22 -18.43 -13.00
N TRP A 221 0.71 -17.66 -12.02
CA TRP A 221 1.45 -18.24 -10.90
C TRP A 221 0.48 -18.84 -9.91
N ARG A 222 0.62 -20.14 -9.72
CA ARG A 222 -0.21 -20.92 -8.80
C ARG A 222 0.50 -21.09 -7.47
N GLY A 223 -0.26 -20.94 -6.40
CA GLY A 223 0.16 -21.30 -5.05
C GLY A 223 -0.61 -22.53 -4.57
N ASP A 224 -0.09 -23.21 -3.58
CA ASP A 224 -0.78 -24.28 -2.83
C ASP A 224 -1.43 -23.76 -1.55
N ARG A 225 -1.02 -22.57 -1.08
CA ARG A 225 -1.51 -21.92 0.13
C ARG A 225 -1.66 -20.41 -0.02
N ILE A 226 -2.47 -19.85 0.87
CA ILE A 226 -2.76 -18.42 0.97
C ILE A 226 -1.63 -17.77 1.79
N SER A 227 -0.69 -17.10 1.12
CA SER A 227 0.56 -16.62 1.74
C SER A 227 1.24 -15.59 0.84
N GLY A 228 2.29 -14.92 1.30
CA GLY A 228 3.17 -14.18 0.40
C GLY A 228 4.07 -15.11 -0.42
N ILE A 229 4.92 -14.54 -1.27
CA ILE A 229 5.63 -15.32 -2.32
C ILE A 229 6.64 -16.34 -1.77
N ASP A 230 7.17 -16.09 -0.58
CA ASP A 230 8.10 -16.95 0.16
C ASP A 230 7.37 -17.90 1.13
N GLY A 231 6.03 -17.84 1.17
CA GLY A 231 5.22 -18.63 2.06
C GLY A 231 5.00 -18.05 3.46
N ASN A 232 5.54 -16.88 3.75
CA ASN A 232 5.26 -16.17 4.99
C ASN A 232 3.81 -15.62 5.01
N PRO A 233 3.30 -15.21 6.19
CA PRO A 233 1.99 -14.57 6.32
C PRO A 233 1.80 -13.42 5.34
N LEU A 234 0.55 -13.22 4.92
CA LEU A 234 0.18 -12.15 4.00
C LEU A 234 -0.59 -11.06 4.76
N ALA A 235 -0.04 -9.84 4.82
CA ALA A 235 -0.64 -8.74 5.56
C ALA A 235 -1.83 -8.07 4.84
N ASP A 236 -2.78 -8.85 4.32
CA ASP A 236 -3.99 -8.31 3.70
C ASP A 236 -5.06 -8.01 4.76
N TRP A 237 -5.14 -6.74 5.17
CA TRP A 237 -6.08 -6.31 6.21
C TRP A 237 -7.54 -6.49 5.79
N ASN A 238 -7.79 -6.55 4.47
CA ASN A 238 -9.12 -6.78 3.94
C ASN A 238 -9.63 -8.22 4.17
N LEU A 239 -8.75 -9.13 4.55
CA LEU A 239 -9.04 -10.52 4.90
C LEU A 239 -8.80 -10.85 6.38
N SER A 240 -8.44 -9.87 7.21
CA SER A 240 -8.27 -10.05 8.65
C SER A 240 -9.58 -9.87 9.40
N THR A 241 -9.87 -10.74 10.37
CA THR A 241 -10.94 -10.53 11.36
C THR A 241 -10.52 -9.62 12.51
N GLU A 242 -9.22 -9.33 12.63
CA GLU A 242 -8.60 -8.47 13.64
C GLU A 242 -8.23 -7.10 13.07
N PHE A 243 -8.34 -6.05 13.89
CA PHE A 243 -8.03 -4.68 13.55
C PHE A 243 -7.42 -3.94 14.76
N PRO A 244 -6.16 -3.49 14.66
CA PRO A 244 -5.22 -3.74 13.57
C PRO A 244 -4.92 -5.24 13.42
N PRO A 245 -4.53 -5.69 12.22
CA PRO A 245 -4.13 -7.08 12.02
C PRO A 245 -2.89 -7.40 12.84
N THR A 246 -2.86 -8.62 13.36
CA THR A 246 -1.73 -9.21 14.05
C THR A 246 -1.03 -10.20 13.12
N TYR A 247 0.16 -10.65 13.49
CA TYR A 247 0.84 -11.71 12.74
C TYR A 247 -0.03 -12.98 12.63
N SER A 248 -0.73 -13.34 13.72
CA SER A 248 -1.67 -14.47 13.74
C SER A 248 -2.89 -14.23 12.86
N SER A 249 -3.44 -13.02 12.77
CA SER A 249 -4.60 -12.80 11.89
C SER A 249 -4.26 -12.86 10.40
N CYS A 250 -2.97 -12.90 10.07
CA CYS A 250 -2.43 -12.97 8.71
C CYS A 250 -1.83 -14.33 8.36
N ASP A 251 -1.91 -15.32 9.25
CA ASP A 251 -1.38 -16.66 8.98
C ASP A 251 -2.18 -17.37 7.86
N PRO A 252 -1.54 -18.27 7.08
CA PRO A 252 -2.18 -18.91 5.94
C PRO A 252 -3.49 -19.65 6.22
N GLU A 253 -3.60 -20.31 7.37
CA GLU A 253 -4.79 -21.10 7.72
C GLU A 253 -5.93 -20.19 8.17
N THR A 254 -5.61 -19.15 8.94
CA THR A 254 -6.59 -18.11 9.31
C THR A 254 -7.13 -17.39 8.07
N LEU A 255 -6.25 -16.98 7.14
CA LEU A 255 -6.67 -16.32 5.91
C LEU A 255 -7.49 -17.24 5.01
N ARG A 256 -7.14 -18.54 4.92
CA ARG A 256 -7.95 -19.54 4.20
C ARG A 256 -9.34 -19.64 4.78
N LYS A 257 -9.47 -19.82 6.09
CA LYS A 257 -10.77 -19.87 6.76
C LYS A 257 -11.60 -18.63 6.48
N ASN A 258 -10.99 -17.43 6.57
CA ASN A 258 -11.69 -16.18 6.29
C ASN A 258 -12.17 -16.12 4.83
N CYS A 259 -11.36 -16.59 3.87
CA CYS A 259 -11.75 -16.67 2.47
C CYS A 259 -12.92 -17.64 2.23
N GLU A 260 -12.91 -18.80 2.90
CA GLU A 260 -14.00 -19.78 2.84
C GLU A 260 -15.30 -19.23 3.47
N ASP A 261 -15.19 -18.52 4.60
CA ASP A 261 -16.33 -17.86 5.26
C ASP A 261 -16.96 -16.75 4.39
N ILE A 262 -16.16 -16.09 3.54
CA ILE A 262 -16.62 -15.14 2.53
C ILE A 262 -17.33 -15.86 1.36
N GLY A 263 -16.98 -17.13 1.11
CA GLY A 263 -17.48 -17.94 -0.01
C GLY A 263 -16.57 -17.94 -1.24
N PHE A 264 -15.28 -17.63 -1.08
CA PHE A 264 -14.29 -17.78 -2.16
C PHE A 264 -13.96 -19.25 -2.42
N ASP A 265 -13.70 -19.58 -3.69
CA ASP A 265 -13.15 -20.86 -4.08
C ASP A 265 -11.65 -20.89 -3.79
N CYS A 266 -11.28 -21.55 -2.68
CA CYS A 266 -9.89 -21.67 -2.24
C CYS A 266 -9.15 -22.85 -2.88
N SER A 267 -9.73 -23.50 -3.91
CA SER A 267 -9.04 -24.51 -4.72
C SER A 267 -8.20 -23.92 -5.86
N ASP A 268 -8.51 -22.70 -6.30
CA ASP A 268 -7.78 -21.98 -7.34
C ASP A 268 -7.01 -20.78 -6.77
N ILE A 269 -5.81 -21.03 -6.25
CA ILE A 269 -4.96 -20.02 -5.61
C ILE A 269 -3.96 -19.45 -6.63
N VAL A 270 -3.94 -18.12 -6.74
CA VAL A 270 -3.15 -17.37 -7.71
C VAL A 270 -2.34 -16.27 -7.06
N PHE A 271 -1.21 -15.93 -7.66
CA PHE A 271 -0.45 -14.75 -7.26
C PHE A 271 -1.19 -13.47 -7.68
N ALA A 272 -1.36 -12.55 -6.73
CA ALA A 272 -2.11 -11.32 -6.90
C ALA A 272 -1.35 -10.13 -6.29
N HIS A 273 -1.39 -8.99 -6.98
CA HIS A 273 -0.76 -7.74 -6.54
C HIS A 273 -1.46 -7.11 -5.32
N ASN A 274 -2.78 -7.27 -5.21
CA ASN A 274 -3.61 -6.84 -4.08
C ASN A 274 -3.69 -5.31 -3.80
N CYS A 275 -2.95 -4.46 -4.52
CA CYS A 275 -3.05 -2.99 -4.45
C CYS A 275 -3.71 -2.38 -5.69
N MET A 276 -5.03 -2.58 -5.85
CA MET A 276 -5.80 -2.07 -7.01
C MET A 276 -6.23 -0.61 -6.82
N MET A 277 -5.27 0.29 -6.72
CA MET A 277 -5.52 1.72 -6.54
C MET A 277 -4.83 2.54 -7.64
N PRO A 278 -5.41 3.66 -8.11
CA PRO A 278 -4.83 4.46 -9.20
C PRO A 278 -3.36 4.84 -8.99
N LEU A 279 -2.94 5.09 -7.74
CA LEU A 279 -1.57 5.45 -7.41
C LEU A 279 -0.56 4.33 -7.64
N SER A 280 -1.00 3.07 -7.63
CA SER A 280 -0.13 1.91 -7.86
C SER A 280 0.29 1.75 -9.32
N PHE A 281 -0.37 2.44 -10.24
CA PHE A 281 -0.18 2.27 -11.69
C PHE A 281 0.42 3.51 -12.32
N THR A 282 1.47 3.33 -13.11
CA THR A 282 2.07 4.38 -13.95
C THR A 282 1.98 4.01 -15.42
N ILE A 283 1.78 5.00 -16.28
CA ILE A 283 1.86 4.83 -17.73
C ILE A 283 3.07 5.62 -18.24
N ASP A 284 4.02 4.91 -18.84
CA ASP A 284 5.16 5.54 -19.51
C ASP A 284 4.68 6.33 -20.73
N GLY A 285 5.00 7.63 -20.79
CA GLY A 285 4.57 8.51 -21.85
C GLY A 285 5.19 8.20 -23.22
N MET A 286 6.36 7.56 -23.26
CA MET A 286 7.05 7.26 -24.53
C MET A 286 6.63 5.91 -25.15
N GLY A 287 6.19 4.95 -24.34
CA GLY A 287 5.85 3.60 -24.81
C GLY A 287 4.46 3.11 -24.42
N GLY A 288 3.70 3.87 -23.63
CA GLY A 288 2.43 3.43 -23.06
C GLY A 288 2.54 2.18 -22.20
N THR A 289 3.76 1.85 -21.74
CA THR A 289 4.02 0.64 -20.95
C THR A 289 3.52 0.86 -19.54
N LEU A 290 2.80 -0.13 -19.01
CA LEU A 290 2.30 -0.14 -17.65
C LEU A 290 3.45 -0.39 -16.67
N GLY A 291 3.53 0.43 -15.63
CA GLY A 291 4.30 0.17 -14.43
C GLY A 291 3.37 -0.13 -13.26
N ILE A 292 3.77 -1.07 -12.41
CA ILE A 292 3.01 -1.46 -11.21
C ILE A 292 3.93 -1.37 -9.98
N SER A 293 3.48 -0.66 -8.95
CA SER A 293 4.14 -0.46 -7.66
C SER A 293 3.19 -0.84 -6.51
N HIS A 294 3.67 -0.86 -5.26
CA HIS A 294 2.91 -1.26 -4.06
C HIS A 294 2.80 -2.77 -3.88
N TRP A 295 3.94 -3.44 -3.82
CA TRP A 295 4.02 -4.90 -3.76
C TRP A 295 4.03 -5.43 -2.32
N GLU A 296 3.84 -4.58 -1.31
CA GLU A 296 3.94 -4.91 0.11
C GLU A 296 2.89 -5.91 0.62
N ILE A 297 1.75 -6.04 -0.08
CA ILE A 297 0.70 -7.02 0.25
C ILE A 297 0.43 -8.00 -0.89
N ALA A 298 1.36 -8.13 -1.83
CA ALA A 298 1.22 -9.08 -2.91
C ALA A 298 1.49 -10.51 -2.43
N GLY A 299 0.71 -11.46 -2.94
CA GLY A 299 0.78 -12.84 -2.47
C GLY A 299 -0.19 -13.76 -3.19
N PHE A 300 -0.15 -15.02 -2.82
CA PHE A 300 -1.04 -16.07 -3.26
C PHE A 300 -2.38 -16.00 -2.50
N LEU A 301 -3.48 -15.83 -3.23
CA LEU A 301 -4.85 -15.72 -2.71
C LEU A 301 -5.83 -16.43 -3.66
N PRO A 302 -7.07 -16.74 -3.23
CA PRO A 302 -8.10 -17.26 -4.12
C PRO A 302 -8.30 -16.34 -5.34
N LYS A 303 -8.46 -16.92 -6.54
CA LYS A 303 -8.65 -16.15 -7.78
C LYS A 303 -9.83 -15.18 -7.73
N ASP A 304 -10.88 -15.53 -6.99
CA ASP A 304 -12.05 -14.66 -6.75
C ASP A 304 -11.69 -13.34 -6.05
N TRP A 305 -10.62 -13.33 -5.25
CA TRP A 305 -10.22 -12.15 -4.51
C TRP A 305 -9.74 -11.02 -5.42
N VAL A 306 -9.08 -11.38 -6.53
CA VAL A 306 -8.46 -10.44 -7.45
C VAL A 306 -9.42 -9.34 -7.91
N ARG A 307 -10.62 -9.71 -8.38
CA ARG A 307 -11.64 -8.75 -8.80
C ARG A 307 -12.45 -8.22 -7.63
N THR A 308 -12.72 -9.05 -6.61
CA THR A 308 -13.50 -8.63 -5.43
C THR A 308 -12.85 -7.46 -4.70
N LYS A 309 -11.51 -7.43 -4.62
CA LYS A 309 -10.75 -6.38 -3.93
C LYS A 309 -10.82 -5.00 -4.60
N THR A 310 -11.17 -4.94 -5.89
CA THR A 310 -11.14 -3.68 -6.69
C THR A 310 -11.93 -2.55 -6.03
N LYS A 311 -13.10 -2.84 -5.43
CA LYS A 311 -13.94 -1.82 -4.76
C LYS A 311 -13.58 -1.56 -3.30
N GLY A 312 -13.01 -2.55 -2.62
CA GLY A 312 -12.55 -2.39 -1.23
C GLY A 312 -11.23 -1.59 -1.13
N ASN A 313 -10.43 -1.59 -2.20
CA ASN A 313 -9.09 -1.01 -2.22
C ASN A 313 -8.91 0.14 -3.22
N SER A 314 -9.95 0.59 -3.94
CA SER A 314 -9.79 1.56 -5.04
C SER A 314 -9.16 2.90 -4.63
N SER A 315 -9.11 3.19 -3.34
CA SER A 315 -8.80 4.54 -2.87
C SER A 315 -7.95 4.63 -1.61
N LEU A 316 -7.45 3.56 -0.98
CA LEU A 316 -6.86 3.70 0.37
C LEU A 316 -5.69 4.71 0.40
N ASP A 317 -4.62 4.51 -0.39
CA ASP A 317 -3.52 5.52 -0.51
C ASP A 317 -3.82 6.56 -1.59
N SER A 318 -4.71 6.22 -2.51
CA SER A 318 -5.10 7.17 -3.57
C SER A 318 -6.07 8.24 -3.07
N ILE A 319 -6.59 8.17 -1.83
CA ILE A 319 -7.72 8.98 -1.38
C ILE A 319 -7.47 10.48 -1.49
N LYS A 320 -6.24 10.92 -1.15
CA LYS A 320 -5.85 12.33 -1.21
C LYS A 320 -5.90 12.86 -2.65
N PHE A 321 -5.51 12.03 -3.62
CA PHE A 321 -5.60 12.37 -5.04
C PHE A 321 -7.03 12.25 -5.57
N THR A 322 -7.71 11.14 -5.29
CA THR A 322 -9.04 10.86 -5.85
C THR A 322 -10.12 11.79 -5.29
N ARG A 323 -9.92 12.38 -4.10
CA ARG A 323 -10.82 13.43 -3.57
C ARG A 323 -10.83 14.69 -4.43
N THR A 324 -9.74 14.96 -5.15
CA THR A 324 -9.67 16.10 -6.07
C THR A 324 -10.24 15.77 -7.45
N TRP A 325 -10.60 14.51 -7.71
CA TRP A 325 -11.16 14.12 -8.99
C TRP A 325 -12.60 14.67 -9.14
N PRO A 326 -12.94 15.27 -10.28
CA PRO A 326 -14.29 15.75 -10.55
C PRO A 326 -15.37 14.64 -10.51
N GLY A 327 -16.49 14.93 -9.86
CA GLY A 327 -17.75 14.20 -10.00
C GLY A 327 -17.65 12.68 -9.81
N LYS A 328 -18.04 11.92 -10.84
CA LYS A 328 -18.15 10.46 -10.82
C LYS A 328 -16.89 9.73 -11.29
N MET A 329 -15.76 10.42 -11.46
CA MET A 329 -14.55 9.82 -12.07
C MET A 329 -13.96 8.65 -11.25
N VAL A 330 -14.07 8.69 -9.92
CA VAL A 330 -13.63 7.57 -9.08
C VAL A 330 -14.47 6.32 -9.37
N LYS A 331 -15.76 6.50 -9.65
CA LYS A 331 -16.68 5.42 -10.04
C LYS A 331 -16.37 4.93 -11.45
N GLU A 332 -16.14 5.83 -12.39
CA GLU A 332 -15.71 5.49 -13.74
C GLU A 332 -14.45 4.62 -13.73
N TRP A 333 -13.42 5.00 -12.97
CA TRP A 333 -12.21 4.20 -12.78
C TRP A 333 -12.51 2.79 -12.27
N ALA A 334 -13.29 2.69 -11.19
CA ALA A 334 -13.61 1.39 -10.58
C ALA A 334 -14.40 0.50 -11.55
N ASP A 335 -15.39 1.07 -12.25
CA ASP A 335 -16.24 0.35 -13.20
C ASP A 335 -15.44 -0.14 -14.42
N GLU A 336 -14.54 0.68 -14.99
CA GLU A 336 -13.69 0.28 -16.13
C GLU A 336 -12.74 -0.87 -15.76
N ILE A 337 -12.08 -0.79 -14.60
CA ILE A 337 -11.20 -1.87 -14.12
C ILE A 337 -11.98 -3.15 -13.82
N GLU A 338 -13.14 -3.03 -13.19
CA GLU A 338 -13.98 -4.19 -12.87
C GLU A 338 -14.45 -4.91 -14.14
N ASN A 339 -14.88 -4.15 -15.15
CA ASN A 339 -15.30 -4.71 -16.43
C ASN A 339 -14.13 -5.42 -17.13
N ALA A 340 -12.95 -4.80 -17.17
CA ALA A 340 -11.77 -5.40 -17.78
C ALA A 340 -11.35 -6.71 -17.07
N LEU A 341 -11.41 -6.77 -15.74
CA LEU A 341 -11.12 -8.01 -15.00
C LEU A 341 -12.18 -9.09 -15.21
N LYS A 342 -13.47 -8.70 -15.31
CA LYS A 342 -14.55 -9.62 -15.64
C LYS A 342 -14.30 -10.29 -16.99
N GLU A 343 -13.88 -9.54 -18.00
CA GLU A 343 -13.53 -10.06 -19.33
C GLU A 343 -12.37 -11.06 -19.30
N LYS A 344 -11.45 -10.93 -18.34
CA LYS A 344 -10.36 -11.89 -18.08
C LYS A 344 -10.79 -13.11 -17.26
N GLY A 345 -12.08 -13.25 -16.98
CA GLY A 345 -12.64 -14.41 -16.28
C GLY A 345 -12.45 -14.38 -14.77
N PHE A 346 -12.17 -13.21 -14.18
CA PHE A 346 -12.18 -13.07 -12.72
C PHE A 346 -13.63 -12.93 -12.22
N ARG A 347 -14.01 -13.84 -11.33
CA ARG A 347 -15.30 -13.81 -10.64
C ARG A 347 -15.25 -12.77 -9.51
N GLU A 348 -16.41 -12.18 -9.22
CA GLU A 348 -16.59 -11.26 -8.10
C GLU A 348 -17.47 -11.95 -7.05
N CYS A 349 -17.11 -11.82 -5.77
CA CYS A 349 -17.92 -12.33 -4.65
C CYS A 349 -18.17 -11.24 -3.60
N ARG A 350 -18.46 -10.03 -4.05
CA ARG A 350 -18.60 -8.86 -3.18
C ARG A 350 -19.71 -9.00 -2.16
N LYS A 351 -20.84 -9.61 -2.53
CA LYS A 351 -21.95 -9.84 -1.60
C LYS A 351 -21.50 -10.65 -0.38
N GLY A 352 -20.74 -11.72 -0.61
CA GLY A 352 -20.19 -12.55 0.46
C GLY A 352 -19.21 -11.77 1.33
N GLU A 353 -18.30 -11.02 0.69
CA GLU A 353 -17.32 -10.18 1.38
C GLU A 353 -17.99 -9.14 2.28
N SER A 354 -18.98 -8.43 1.76
CA SER A 354 -19.66 -7.36 2.50
C SER A 354 -20.48 -7.91 3.66
N GLN A 355 -21.12 -9.08 3.49
CA GLN A 355 -21.82 -9.77 4.57
C GLN A 355 -20.85 -10.25 5.66
N TRP A 356 -19.71 -10.82 5.28
CA TRP A 356 -18.68 -11.23 6.20
C TRP A 356 -18.09 -10.03 6.96
N ARG A 357 -17.81 -8.94 6.27
CA ARG A 357 -17.34 -7.68 6.88
C ARG A 357 -18.32 -7.08 7.86
N SER A 358 -19.62 -7.11 7.57
CA SER A 358 -20.64 -6.66 8.52
C SER A 358 -20.55 -7.45 9.83
N LYS A 359 -20.45 -8.78 9.76
CA LYS A 359 -20.33 -9.65 10.95
C LYS A 359 -19.06 -9.36 11.75
N VAL A 360 -17.94 -9.15 11.07
CA VAL A 360 -16.68 -8.76 11.70
C VAL A 360 -16.86 -7.41 12.43
N ASN A 361 -17.45 -6.42 11.77
CA ASN A 361 -17.76 -5.10 12.33
C ASN A 361 -18.70 -5.13 13.53
N ASP A 362 -19.72 -5.99 13.52
CA ASP A 362 -20.64 -6.14 14.65
C ASP A 362 -19.93 -6.72 15.88
N LYS A 363 -18.99 -7.66 15.67
CA LYS A 363 -18.14 -8.18 16.75
C LYS A 363 -17.31 -7.06 17.39
N TRP A 364 -16.79 -6.12 16.59
CA TRP A 364 -16.06 -4.95 17.12
C TRP A 364 -16.94 -4.00 17.94
N ARG A 365 -18.21 -3.85 17.58
CA ARG A 365 -19.16 -2.97 18.28
C ARG A 365 -19.69 -3.54 19.59
N GLY A 366 -19.57 -4.85 19.79
CA GLY A 366 -20.02 -5.54 21.00
C GLY A 366 -19.00 -5.50 22.15
N PHE A 367 -17.79 -4.99 21.90
CA PHE A 367 -16.78 -4.66 22.89
C PHE A 367 -16.77 -3.16 23.15
#